data_AF-A0A4U6N1M7-F1
#
_entry.id   AF-A0A4U6N1M7-F1
#
_cell.length_a   1.000
_cell.length_b   1.000
_cell.length_c   1.000
_cell.angle_alpha   90.00
_cell.angle_beta   90.00
_cell.angle_gamma   90.00
#
_symmetry.space_group_name_H-M   'P 1'
#
loop_
_entity.id
_entity.type
_entity.pdbx_description
1 polymer ?
#
loop_
_entity_poly.entity_id
_entity_poly.type
_entity_poly.pdbx_seq_one_letter_code
_entity_poly.pdbx_strand_id
1 'polypeptide(L)'
;MSARGELTEWVGRMGSPDAVLLQPSGWQFGALDPERTRRAAVLILVGVRQGVLHRSAGEAARDDLDILFVMRAASLANHPGQVAFPGGAIDPGDVDEGAAALREAREETGLDPKGVEILGTLPEVGLPISNFLVTPVLAWWAEESPVHAVDAAESELVFRCPVSTLLDPSRRRTAVVRRDGFVSRTPAFLTSDAVIWGFTALLLDAMFDGLGWTRAWDRSREMPAPL
;
A
#
# COMPACT_ATOMS: atom_id res chain seq x y z
N MET A 1 3.35 -10.05 21.55
CA MET A 1 2.32 -9.11 21.04
C MET A 1 1.80 -9.70 19.75
N SER A 2 0.51 -9.60 19.45
CA SER A 2 -0.01 -10.08 18.16
C SER A 2 0.31 -9.08 17.06
N ALA A 3 0.35 -9.51 15.80
CA ALA A 3 0.68 -8.61 14.71
C ALA A 3 -0.36 -7.48 14.54
N ARG A 4 -1.65 -7.75 14.81
CA ARG A 4 -2.69 -6.71 14.89
C ARG A 4 -2.37 -5.67 15.97
N GLY A 5 -1.92 -6.11 17.15
CA GLY A 5 -1.51 -5.21 18.23
C GLY A 5 -0.33 -4.32 17.82
N GLU A 6 0.68 -4.88 17.16
CA GLU A 6 1.83 -4.12 16.64
C GLU A 6 1.40 -3.06 15.63
N LEU A 7 0.46 -3.38 14.72
CA LEU A 7 -0.12 -2.44 13.76
C LEU A 7 -0.87 -1.30 14.47
N THR A 8 -1.73 -1.62 15.44
CA THR A 8 -2.48 -0.62 16.22
C THR A 8 -1.55 0.31 17.00
N GLU A 9 -0.53 -0.23 17.67
CA GLU A 9 0.45 0.59 18.38
C GLU A 9 1.27 1.48 17.45
N TRP A 10 1.64 0.96 16.26
CA TRP A 10 2.38 1.73 15.28
C TRP A 10 1.55 2.89 14.72
N VAL A 11 0.29 2.67 14.37
CA VAL A 11 -0.63 3.75 13.98
C VAL A 11 -0.74 4.81 15.08
N GLY A 12 -0.86 4.37 16.34
CA GLY A 12 -0.88 5.29 17.49
C GLY A 12 0.38 6.17 17.58
N ARG A 13 1.57 5.62 17.30
CA ARG A 13 2.82 6.40 17.21
C ARG A 13 2.83 7.36 16.02
N MET A 14 2.29 6.92 14.89
CA MET A 14 2.22 7.71 13.65
C MET A 14 1.18 8.85 13.71
N GLY A 15 0.29 8.86 14.70
CA GLY A 15 -0.63 9.97 14.97
C GLY A 15 0.01 11.17 15.67
N SER A 16 1.31 11.12 16.02
CA SER A 16 2.03 12.28 16.56
C SER A 16 2.15 13.39 15.51
N PRO A 17 2.00 14.68 15.87
CA PRO A 17 2.16 15.79 14.93
C PRO A 17 3.50 15.83 14.19
N ASP A 18 4.55 15.29 14.79
CA ASP A 18 5.91 15.25 14.23
C ASP A 18 6.21 13.96 13.47
N ALA A 19 5.24 13.03 13.37
CA ALA A 19 5.45 11.77 12.68
C ALA A 19 5.54 12.00 11.16
N VAL A 20 6.62 11.49 10.57
CA VAL A 20 6.85 11.52 9.12
C VAL A 20 6.86 10.09 8.61
N LEU A 21 5.92 9.74 7.72
CA LEU A 21 5.86 8.40 7.14
C LEU A 21 6.96 8.18 6.10
N LEU A 22 7.14 9.15 5.19
CA LEU A 22 8.14 9.10 4.13
C LEU A 22 8.94 10.39 4.09
N GLN A 23 10.27 10.25 4.19
CA GLN A 23 11.18 11.37 4.01
C GLN A 23 11.26 11.74 2.52
N PRO A 24 11.21 13.04 2.17
CA PRO A 24 11.53 13.52 0.83
C PRO A 24 12.95 13.08 0.45
N SER A 25 13.08 12.08 -0.42
CA SER A 25 14.37 11.41 -0.67
C SER A 25 14.62 11.13 -2.15
N GLY A 26 14.44 12.15 -2.99
CA GLY A 26 14.80 12.07 -4.41
C GLY A 26 14.01 11.04 -5.21
N TRP A 27 12.94 10.45 -4.66
CA TRP A 27 11.98 9.67 -5.43
C TRP A 27 10.86 10.54 -5.99
N GLN A 28 10.64 11.71 -5.40
CA GLN A 28 9.70 12.73 -5.79
C GLN A 28 10.25 13.47 -7.02
N PHE A 29 9.70 13.20 -8.20
CA PHE A 29 10.03 13.92 -9.43
C PHE A 29 9.39 15.32 -9.45
N GLY A 30 9.64 16.14 -8.42
CA GLY A 30 9.11 17.50 -8.31
C GLY A 30 8.50 17.82 -6.95
N ALA A 31 7.83 18.96 -6.86
CA ALA A 31 7.03 19.40 -5.72
C ALA A 31 5.54 19.36 -6.07
N LEU A 32 4.69 19.31 -5.05
CA LEU A 32 3.25 19.52 -5.25
C LEU A 32 2.99 20.98 -5.64
N ASP A 33 2.05 21.17 -6.57
CA ASP A 33 1.45 22.47 -6.84
C ASP A 33 0.27 22.66 -5.88
N PRO A 34 0.36 23.56 -4.88
CA PRO A 34 -0.68 23.74 -3.87
C PRO A 34 -2.02 24.18 -4.45
N GLU A 35 -2.03 24.89 -5.59
CA GLU A 35 -3.27 25.38 -6.20
C GLU A 35 -4.04 24.27 -6.94
N ARG A 36 -3.35 23.19 -7.31
CA ARG A 36 -3.92 22.05 -8.05
C ARG A 36 -3.93 20.76 -7.25
N THR A 37 -3.45 20.79 -6.01
CA THR A 37 -3.29 19.58 -5.20
C THR A 37 -4.65 19.00 -4.88
N ARG A 38 -4.85 17.72 -5.22
CA ARG A 38 -6.05 16.97 -4.85
C ARG A 38 -5.72 16.04 -3.69
N ARG A 39 -6.69 15.79 -2.81
CA ARG A 39 -6.53 14.82 -1.73
C ARG A 39 -7.00 13.45 -2.20
N ALA A 40 -6.31 12.41 -1.76
CA ALA A 40 -6.63 11.02 -2.06
C ALA A 40 -6.42 10.17 -0.81
N ALA A 41 -7.07 9.02 -0.74
CA ALA A 41 -6.87 8.05 0.33
C ALA A 41 -6.64 6.66 -0.26
N VAL A 42 -5.74 5.89 0.37
CA VAL A 42 -5.43 4.52 -0.04
C VAL A 42 -5.56 3.56 1.14
N LEU A 43 -6.14 2.39 0.91
CA LEU A 43 -6.40 1.39 1.93
C LEU A 43 -5.27 0.35 2.00
N ILE A 44 -4.49 0.38 3.07
CA ILE A 44 -3.57 -0.71 3.41
C ILE A 44 -4.35 -1.72 4.26
N LEU A 45 -5.02 -2.65 3.58
CA LEU A 45 -5.84 -3.68 4.25
C LEU A 45 -5.00 -4.93 4.55
N VAL A 46 -4.81 -5.19 5.85
CA VAL A 46 -4.10 -6.38 6.34
C VAL A 46 -5.10 -7.41 6.83
N GLY A 47 -4.95 -8.65 6.40
CA GLY A 47 -5.79 -9.77 6.84
C GLY A 47 -4.95 -10.96 7.31
N VAL A 48 -5.62 -11.92 7.95
CA VAL A 48 -5.04 -13.23 8.27
C VAL A 48 -5.18 -14.13 7.04
N ARG A 49 -4.12 -14.85 6.68
CA ARG A 49 -4.12 -15.77 5.53
C ARG A 49 -5.05 -16.95 5.79
N GLN A 50 -5.87 -17.28 4.78
CA GLN A 50 -6.68 -18.50 4.83
C GLN A 50 -5.79 -19.76 4.92
N GLY A 51 -6.25 -20.75 5.68
CA GLY A 51 -5.58 -22.05 5.82
C GLY A 51 -4.46 -22.10 6.87
N VAL A 52 -4.16 -21.01 7.56
CA VAL A 52 -3.29 -21.04 8.74
C VAL A 52 -4.14 -21.42 9.96
N LEU A 53 -3.85 -22.58 10.56
CA LEU A 53 -4.56 -23.05 11.75
C LEU A 53 -4.16 -22.19 12.97
N HIS A 54 -5.01 -21.23 13.32
CA HIS A 54 -4.86 -20.44 14.53
C HIS A 54 -5.68 -21.03 15.68
N ARG A 55 -5.15 -20.93 16.92
CA ARG A 55 -5.93 -21.26 18.13
C ARG A 55 -6.91 -20.13 18.48
N SER A 56 -6.68 -18.91 18.01
CA SER A 56 -7.63 -17.79 17.99
C SER A 56 -7.19 -16.69 17.01
N ALA A 57 -8.14 -15.90 16.45
CA ALA A 57 -7.86 -14.80 15.50
C ALA A 57 -6.98 -13.66 16.08
N GLY A 58 -6.78 -13.64 17.41
CA GLY A 58 -5.95 -12.65 18.10
C GLY A 58 -4.47 -13.00 18.19
N GLU A 59 -4.02 -14.16 17.70
CA GLU A 59 -2.64 -14.67 17.87
C GLU A 59 -1.82 -14.72 16.58
N ALA A 60 -2.35 -14.24 15.44
CA ALA A 60 -1.64 -14.29 14.17
C ALA A 60 -0.30 -13.53 14.25
N ALA A 61 0.78 -14.19 13.82
CA ALA A 61 2.09 -13.58 13.69
C ALA A 61 2.19 -12.86 12.33
N ARG A 62 3.18 -11.97 12.17
CA ARG A 62 3.37 -11.20 10.93
C ARG A 62 3.46 -12.08 9.67
N ASP A 63 4.03 -13.29 9.77
CA ASP A 63 4.23 -14.19 8.63
C ASP A 63 2.94 -14.91 8.19
N ASP A 64 1.91 -14.86 9.04
CA ASP A 64 0.56 -15.38 8.80
C ASP A 64 -0.36 -14.35 8.14
N LEU A 65 0.13 -13.12 7.94
CA LEU A 65 -0.65 -12.05 7.34
C LEU A 65 -0.47 -11.99 5.83
N ASP A 66 -1.42 -11.35 5.17
CA ASP A 66 -1.30 -10.87 3.80
C ASP A 66 -1.89 -9.46 3.68
N ILE A 67 -1.65 -8.83 2.53
CA ILE A 67 -2.09 -7.48 2.24
C ILE A 67 -2.81 -7.46 0.88
N LEU A 68 -3.95 -6.75 0.81
CA LEU A 68 -4.74 -6.59 -0.40
C LEU A 68 -4.11 -5.57 -1.36
N PHE A 69 -4.07 -5.93 -2.64
CA PHE A 69 -3.61 -5.07 -3.72
C PHE A 69 -4.53 -5.15 -4.94
N VAL A 70 -4.49 -4.09 -5.74
CA VAL A 70 -5.07 -4.02 -7.08
C VAL A 70 -3.97 -3.84 -8.11
N MET A 71 -4.16 -4.40 -9.29
CA MET A 71 -3.30 -4.18 -10.46
C MET A 71 -4.13 -3.53 -11.54
N ARG A 72 -3.68 -2.35 -11.97
CA ARG A 72 -4.35 -1.58 -13.03
C ARG A 72 -4.30 -2.33 -14.35
N ALA A 73 -5.36 -2.24 -15.13
CA ALA A 73 -5.43 -2.90 -16.43
C ALA A 73 -4.29 -2.46 -17.36
N ALA A 74 -3.63 -3.42 -18.02
CA ALA A 74 -2.54 -3.15 -18.95
C ALA A 74 -2.95 -2.26 -20.15
N SER A 75 -4.25 -2.17 -20.44
CA SER A 75 -4.80 -1.35 -21.52
C SER A 75 -4.90 0.15 -21.20
N LEU A 76 -4.67 0.57 -19.96
CA LEU A 76 -4.82 1.97 -19.57
C LEU A 76 -3.69 2.85 -20.07
N ALA A 77 -4.04 4.07 -20.50
CA ALA A 77 -3.07 5.06 -20.98
C ALA A 77 -2.08 5.52 -19.89
N ASN A 78 -2.49 5.46 -18.62
CA ASN A 78 -1.69 5.86 -17.47
C ASN A 78 -1.51 4.68 -16.51
N HIS A 79 -0.24 4.41 -16.16
CA HIS A 79 0.16 3.40 -15.17
C HIS A 79 -0.32 1.96 -15.49
N PRO A 80 -0.19 1.46 -16.73
CA PRO A 80 -0.63 0.11 -17.08
C PRO A 80 0.12 -0.96 -16.26
N GLY A 81 -0.60 -1.94 -15.72
CA GLY A 81 -0.01 -3.05 -14.96
C GLY A 81 0.63 -2.66 -13.62
N GLN A 82 0.50 -1.40 -13.17
CA GLN A 82 1.05 -0.98 -11.90
C GLN A 82 0.21 -1.50 -10.73
N VAL A 83 0.90 -2.03 -9.72
CA VAL A 83 0.27 -2.48 -8.48
C VAL A 83 0.11 -1.32 -7.51
N ALA A 84 -1.10 -1.20 -6.96
CA ALA A 84 -1.46 -0.20 -5.97
C ALA A 84 -2.21 -0.83 -4.79
N PHE A 85 -2.26 -0.10 -3.68
CA PHE A 85 -3.33 -0.29 -2.71
C PHE A 85 -4.64 0.20 -3.33
N PRO A 86 -5.79 -0.43 -2.99
CA PRO A 86 -7.08 0.11 -3.40
C PRO A 86 -7.25 1.55 -2.88
N GLY A 87 -7.79 2.45 -3.69
CA GLY A 87 -7.91 3.85 -3.29
C GLY A 87 -7.98 4.85 -4.42
N GLY A 88 -8.37 6.07 -4.08
CA GLY A 88 -8.69 7.09 -5.06
C GLY A 88 -8.85 8.47 -4.44
N ALA A 89 -9.48 9.38 -5.20
CA ALA A 89 -9.70 10.75 -4.76
C ALA A 89 -10.71 10.80 -3.60
N ILE A 90 -10.52 11.76 -2.71
CA ILE A 90 -11.54 12.05 -1.67
C ILE A 90 -12.63 12.89 -2.31
N ASP A 91 -13.86 12.38 -2.28
CA ASP A 91 -15.02 13.06 -2.83
C ASP A 91 -15.67 13.99 -1.80
N PRO A 92 -16.42 15.04 -2.23
CA PRO A 92 -17.13 15.93 -1.31
C PRO A 92 -18.15 15.25 -0.39
N GLY A 93 -18.58 14.04 -0.74
CA GLY A 93 -19.52 13.24 0.05
C GLY A 93 -18.85 12.32 1.07
N ASP A 94 -17.53 12.14 1.01
CA ASP A 94 -16.79 11.32 1.97
C ASP A 94 -16.67 12.06 3.31
N VAL A 95 -17.00 11.38 4.40
CA VAL A 95 -16.98 11.99 5.74
C VAL A 95 -15.57 12.21 6.27
N ASP A 96 -14.63 11.35 5.87
CA ASP A 96 -13.21 11.40 6.19
C ASP A 96 -12.39 10.56 5.18
N GLU A 97 -11.07 10.55 5.34
CA GLU A 97 -10.13 9.80 4.50
C GLU A 97 -10.38 8.28 4.59
N GLY A 98 -10.84 7.79 5.74
CA GLY A 98 -11.17 6.39 5.97
C GLY A 98 -12.38 5.94 5.13
N ALA A 99 -13.43 6.75 5.12
CA ALA A 99 -14.62 6.53 4.32
C ALA A 99 -14.31 6.53 2.82
N ALA A 100 -13.47 7.47 2.36
CA ALA A 100 -13.00 7.51 0.98
C ALA A 100 -12.25 6.23 0.61
N ALA A 101 -11.27 5.82 1.42
CA ALA A 101 -10.49 4.60 1.17
C ALA A 101 -11.36 3.33 1.13
N LEU A 102 -12.37 3.22 2.02
CA LEU A 102 -13.30 2.10 2.02
C LEU A 102 -14.26 2.10 0.83
N ARG A 103 -14.75 3.27 0.42
CA ARG A 103 -15.60 3.43 -0.78
C ARG A 103 -14.84 2.96 -2.01
N GLU A 104 -13.66 3.52 -2.24
CA GLU A 104 -12.78 3.16 -3.37
C GLU A 104 -12.43 1.68 -3.36
N ALA A 105 -12.04 1.12 -2.20
CA ALA A 105 -11.72 -0.30 -2.12
C ALA A 105 -12.92 -1.20 -2.44
N ARG A 106 -14.14 -0.81 -2.03
CA ARG A 106 -15.37 -1.51 -2.43
C ARG A 106 -15.61 -1.39 -3.94
N GLU A 107 -15.43 -0.21 -4.51
CA GLU A 107 -15.64 0.05 -5.94
C GLU A 107 -14.64 -0.71 -6.82
N GLU A 108 -13.38 -0.82 -6.41
CA GLU A 108 -12.33 -1.49 -7.19
C GLU A 108 -12.30 -3.00 -6.98
N THR A 109 -12.54 -3.47 -5.74
CA THR A 109 -12.29 -4.88 -5.36
C THR A 109 -13.54 -5.67 -4.98
N GLY A 110 -14.68 -4.99 -4.85
CA GLY A 110 -15.94 -5.62 -4.42
C GLY A 110 -15.94 -6.07 -2.96
N LEU A 111 -14.94 -5.67 -2.15
CA LEU A 111 -14.88 -6.05 -0.75
C LEU A 111 -16.11 -5.52 0.00
N ASP A 112 -16.57 -6.25 1.01
CA ASP A 112 -17.59 -5.77 1.95
C ASP A 112 -16.94 -4.93 3.06
N PRO A 113 -17.19 -3.60 3.11
CA PRO A 113 -16.57 -2.73 4.11
C PRO A 113 -16.97 -3.07 5.54
N LYS A 114 -18.08 -3.81 5.76
CA LYS A 114 -18.53 -4.20 7.10
C LYS A 114 -17.54 -5.11 7.81
N GLY A 115 -16.76 -5.88 7.05
CA GLY A 115 -15.73 -6.76 7.58
C GLY A 115 -14.39 -6.07 7.82
N VAL A 116 -14.29 -4.75 7.57
CA VAL A 116 -13.04 -3.99 7.65
C VAL A 116 -13.07 -3.06 8.86
N GLU A 117 -12.05 -3.18 9.71
CA GLU A 117 -11.83 -2.30 10.85
C GLU A 117 -10.68 -1.34 10.54
N ILE A 118 -10.95 -0.04 10.46
CA ILE A 118 -9.89 0.97 10.34
C ILE A 118 -9.12 1.05 11.66
N LEU A 119 -7.80 0.84 11.59
CA LEU A 119 -6.90 1.01 12.74
C LEU A 119 -6.50 2.48 12.92
N GLY A 120 -6.43 3.22 11.81
CA GLY A 120 -6.27 4.67 11.77
C GLY A 120 -5.58 5.14 10.49
N THR A 121 -5.36 6.46 10.40
CA THR A 121 -4.67 7.09 9.27
C THR A 121 -3.18 7.26 9.58
N LEU A 122 -2.36 7.26 8.54
CA LEU A 122 -0.94 7.58 8.59
C LEU A 122 -0.70 9.00 8.05
N PRO A 123 0.43 9.66 8.38
CA PRO A 123 0.77 10.98 7.85
C PRO A 123 0.68 11.04 6.33
N GLU A 124 0.13 12.15 5.83
CA GLU A 124 -0.04 12.38 4.41
C GLU A 124 1.30 12.37 3.67
N VAL A 125 1.30 11.81 2.47
CA VAL A 125 2.47 11.78 1.60
C VAL A 125 2.15 12.43 0.27
N GLY A 126 2.93 13.44 -0.09
CA GLY A 126 2.82 14.07 -1.40
C GLY A 126 3.31 13.15 -2.52
N LEU A 127 2.51 13.03 -3.57
CA LEU A 127 2.81 12.32 -4.81
C LEU A 127 2.81 13.31 -5.99
N PRO A 128 3.94 13.98 -6.27
CA PRO A 128 4.03 15.06 -7.27
C PRO A 128 3.66 14.65 -8.69
N ILE A 129 3.97 13.41 -9.10
CA ILE A 129 3.75 12.94 -10.48
C ILE A 129 2.28 13.00 -10.90
N SER A 130 1.36 12.86 -9.94
CA SER A 130 -0.09 12.95 -10.14
C SER A 130 -0.72 14.12 -9.39
N ASN A 131 0.09 14.97 -8.75
CA ASN A 131 -0.29 16.09 -7.90
C ASN A 131 -1.34 15.75 -6.83
N PHE A 132 -1.17 14.59 -6.18
CA PHE A 132 -2.01 14.14 -5.07
C PHE A 132 -1.29 14.29 -3.73
N LEU A 133 -2.04 14.68 -2.71
CA LEU A 133 -1.68 14.52 -1.30
C LEU A 133 -2.44 13.30 -0.78
N VAL A 134 -1.70 12.21 -0.54
CA VAL A 134 -2.31 10.89 -0.28
C VAL A 134 -2.28 10.60 1.22
N THR A 135 -3.42 10.23 1.79
CA THR A 135 -3.55 9.70 3.15
C THR A 135 -3.62 8.18 3.12
N PRO A 136 -2.59 7.46 3.62
CA PRO A 136 -2.69 6.02 3.79
C PRO A 136 -3.58 5.68 5.00
N VAL A 137 -4.53 4.77 4.81
CA VAL A 137 -5.44 4.28 5.83
C VAL A 137 -5.06 2.84 6.14
N LEU A 138 -4.58 2.57 7.36
CA LEU A 138 -4.27 1.21 7.79
C LEU A 138 -5.52 0.56 8.37
N ALA A 139 -5.87 -0.61 7.85
CA ALA A 139 -7.05 -1.34 8.25
C ALA A 139 -6.79 -2.83 8.46
N TRP A 140 -7.66 -3.45 9.25
CA TRP A 140 -7.65 -4.87 9.57
C TRP A 140 -8.90 -5.54 9.02
N TRP A 141 -8.72 -6.68 8.38
CA TRP A 141 -9.82 -7.51 7.90
C TRP A 141 -10.34 -8.40 9.03
N ALA A 142 -11.37 -7.94 9.73
CA ALA A 142 -11.98 -8.67 10.84
C ALA A 142 -12.87 -9.83 10.36
N GLU A 143 -13.62 -9.61 9.29
CA GLU A 143 -14.42 -10.62 8.61
C GLU A 143 -14.13 -10.58 7.11
N GLU A 144 -13.45 -11.62 6.61
CA GLU A 144 -13.03 -11.68 5.22
C GLU A 144 -14.23 -11.78 4.27
N SER A 145 -14.19 -11.00 3.19
CA SER A 145 -15.15 -11.09 2.08
C SER A 145 -14.44 -11.47 0.77
N PRO A 146 -15.14 -12.12 -0.18
CA PRO A 146 -14.57 -12.37 -1.50
C PRO A 146 -14.20 -11.06 -2.21
N VAL A 147 -13.08 -11.06 -2.92
CA VAL A 147 -12.63 -9.91 -3.72
C VAL A 147 -12.31 -10.31 -5.15
N HIS A 148 -12.53 -9.38 -6.07
CA HIS A 148 -12.31 -9.53 -7.50
C HIS A 148 -12.21 -8.14 -8.13
N ALA A 149 -11.63 -8.03 -9.32
CA ALA A 149 -11.70 -6.77 -10.07
C ALA A 149 -13.16 -6.50 -10.47
N VAL A 150 -13.74 -5.42 -9.96
CA VAL A 150 -15.15 -5.07 -10.22
C VAL A 150 -15.31 -4.53 -11.65
N ASP A 151 -14.40 -3.65 -12.08
CA ASP A 151 -14.31 -3.17 -13.45
C ASP A 151 -12.98 -3.62 -14.09
N ALA A 152 -13.09 -4.54 -15.04
CA ALA A 152 -11.95 -5.05 -15.80
C ALA A 152 -11.30 -4.00 -16.72
N ALA A 153 -12.01 -2.91 -17.04
CA ALA A 153 -11.44 -1.79 -17.77
C ALA A 153 -10.44 -0.99 -16.92
N GLU A 154 -10.62 -1.00 -15.60
CA GLU A 154 -9.79 -0.25 -14.66
C GLU A 154 -8.72 -1.13 -13.98
N SER A 155 -9.10 -2.34 -13.57
CA SER A 155 -8.23 -3.28 -12.86
C SER A 155 -8.22 -4.65 -13.54
N GLU A 156 -7.02 -5.16 -13.81
CA GLU A 156 -6.83 -6.49 -14.39
C GLU A 156 -6.81 -7.58 -13.33
N LEU A 157 -6.31 -7.27 -12.13
CA LEU A 157 -6.20 -8.24 -11.04
C LEU A 157 -6.43 -7.59 -9.68
N VAL A 158 -7.13 -8.31 -8.81
CA VAL A 158 -7.15 -8.06 -7.37
C VAL A 158 -6.55 -9.27 -6.70
N PHE A 159 -5.56 -9.07 -5.83
CA PHE A 159 -4.84 -10.18 -5.21
C PHE A 159 -4.38 -9.84 -3.79
N ARG A 160 -4.11 -10.88 -3.00
CA ARG A 160 -3.53 -10.78 -1.66
C ARG A 160 -2.10 -11.29 -1.70
N CYS A 161 -1.16 -10.52 -1.14
CA CYS A 161 0.24 -10.94 -1.07
C CYS A 161 0.64 -11.25 0.38
N PRO A 162 1.14 -12.46 0.68
CA PRO A 162 1.64 -12.79 2.02
C PRO A 162 2.73 -11.84 2.49
N VAL A 163 2.64 -11.36 3.72
CA VAL A 163 3.67 -10.51 4.35
C VAL A 163 5.01 -11.26 4.41
N SER A 164 5.00 -12.57 4.63
CA SER A 164 6.20 -13.41 4.55
C SER A 164 6.88 -13.40 3.18
N THR A 165 6.13 -13.23 2.08
CA THR A 165 6.66 -13.07 0.72
C THR A 165 7.29 -11.68 0.55
N LEU A 166 6.62 -10.63 1.03
CA LEU A 166 7.08 -9.24 0.94
C LEU A 166 8.32 -8.97 1.80
N LEU A 167 8.48 -9.71 2.90
CA LEU A 167 9.63 -9.60 3.80
C LEU A 167 10.78 -10.55 3.42
N ASP A 168 10.62 -11.42 2.42
CA ASP A 168 11.70 -12.29 1.94
C ASP A 168 12.82 -11.46 1.28
N PRO A 169 14.05 -11.44 1.84
CA PRO A 169 15.18 -10.72 1.25
C PRO A 169 15.51 -11.12 -0.19
N SER A 170 15.20 -12.37 -0.57
CA SER A 170 15.44 -12.86 -1.92
C SER A 170 14.51 -12.22 -2.96
N ARG A 171 13.36 -11.72 -2.50
CA ARG A 171 12.28 -11.09 -3.28
C ARG A 171 12.29 -9.56 -3.22
N ARG A 172 13.25 -8.96 -2.54
CA ARG A 172 13.46 -7.51 -2.50
C ARG A 172 14.42 -7.07 -3.61
N ARG A 173 14.14 -5.94 -4.23
CA ARG A 173 14.99 -5.27 -5.24
C ARG A 173 14.98 -3.77 -5.00
N THR A 174 15.92 -3.09 -5.64
CA THR A 174 15.89 -1.64 -5.83
C THR A 174 15.41 -1.34 -7.25
N ALA A 175 14.18 -0.86 -7.41
CA ALA A 175 13.69 -0.39 -8.70
C ALA A 175 14.36 0.94 -9.06
N VAL A 176 14.85 1.02 -10.29
CA VAL A 176 15.56 2.21 -10.80
C VAL A 176 14.76 2.83 -11.93
N VAL A 177 14.38 4.09 -11.74
CA VAL A 177 13.77 4.93 -12.78
C VAL A 177 14.81 5.94 -13.25
N ARG A 178 15.07 5.99 -14.55
CA ARG A 178 15.95 7.00 -15.17
C ARG A 178 15.12 7.88 -16.09
N ARG A 179 15.01 9.17 -15.79
CA ARG A 179 14.22 10.13 -16.57
C ARG A 179 14.89 11.50 -16.56
N ASP A 180 15.09 12.10 -17.74
CA ASP A 180 15.58 13.48 -17.90
C ASP A 180 16.86 13.80 -17.08
N GLY A 181 17.81 12.86 -17.04
CA GLY A 181 19.06 12.99 -16.27
C GLY A 181 18.94 12.69 -14.78
N PHE A 182 17.74 12.42 -14.28
CA PHE A 182 17.47 12.05 -12.90
C PHE A 182 17.39 10.54 -12.72
N VAL A 183 17.96 10.03 -11.61
CA VAL A 183 17.91 8.61 -11.25
C VAL A 183 17.25 8.46 -9.88
N SER A 184 16.03 7.94 -9.89
CA SER A 184 15.31 7.57 -8.67
C SER A 184 15.54 6.08 -8.36
N ARG A 185 15.72 5.77 -7.08
CA ARG A 185 15.84 4.42 -6.55
C ARG A 185 14.81 4.21 -5.46
N THR A 186 13.93 3.24 -5.65
CA THR A 186 12.87 2.90 -4.69
C THR A 186 12.90 1.41 -4.39
N PRO A 187 12.40 0.99 -3.22
CA PRO A 187 12.22 -0.44 -2.96
C PRO A 187 11.26 -1.05 -3.99
N ALA A 188 11.47 -2.33 -4.26
CA ALA A 188 10.55 -3.14 -5.05
C ALA A 188 10.42 -4.54 -4.44
N PHE A 189 9.22 -5.10 -4.55
CA PHE A 189 8.83 -6.38 -3.99
C PHE A 189 8.36 -7.29 -5.11
N LEU A 190 9.01 -8.44 -5.25
CA LEU A 190 8.68 -9.44 -6.27
C LEU A 190 7.64 -10.43 -5.71
N THR A 191 6.41 -10.32 -6.20
CA THR A 191 5.33 -11.26 -5.85
C THR A 191 5.23 -12.38 -6.91
N SER A 192 4.30 -13.31 -6.73
CA SER A 192 3.93 -14.29 -7.76
C SER A 192 3.29 -13.64 -8.98
N ASP A 193 2.54 -12.56 -8.74
CA ASP A 193 1.59 -11.99 -9.69
C ASP A 193 2.16 -10.75 -10.38
N ALA A 194 2.99 -9.96 -9.68
CA ALA A 194 3.57 -8.74 -10.20
C ALA A 194 4.74 -8.21 -9.37
N VAL A 195 5.28 -7.08 -9.83
CA VAL A 195 6.28 -6.29 -9.11
C VAL A 195 5.57 -5.10 -8.45
N ILE A 196 5.64 -5.02 -7.13
CA ILE A 196 5.21 -3.82 -6.39
C ILE A 196 6.41 -2.88 -6.34
N TRP A 197 6.28 -1.67 -6.87
CA TRP A 197 7.34 -0.67 -6.93
C TRP A 197 6.77 0.74 -6.78
N GLY A 198 7.64 1.76 -6.80
CA GLY A 198 7.21 3.16 -6.80
C GLY A 198 6.55 3.58 -5.48
N PHE A 199 5.49 4.40 -5.57
CA PHE A 199 4.82 4.96 -4.39
C PHE A 199 4.25 3.89 -3.45
N THR A 200 3.58 2.88 -4.00
CA THR A 200 3.05 1.74 -3.24
C THR A 200 4.15 1.02 -2.46
N ALA A 201 5.29 0.75 -3.11
CA ALA A 201 6.41 0.09 -2.46
C ALA A 201 7.07 0.96 -1.39
N LEU A 202 7.11 2.29 -1.55
CA LEU A 202 7.62 3.21 -0.52
C LEU A 202 6.75 3.17 0.74
N LEU A 203 5.42 3.24 0.60
CA LEU A 203 4.51 3.11 1.73
C LEU A 203 4.68 1.78 2.45
N LEU A 204 4.80 0.69 1.68
CA LEU A 204 4.98 -0.65 2.20
C LEU A 204 6.32 -0.82 2.95
N ASP A 205 7.41 -0.28 2.39
CA ASP A 205 8.75 -0.30 2.99
C ASP A 205 8.78 0.51 4.30
N ALA A 206 8.18 1.71 4.31
CA ALA A 206 8.07 2.54 5.50
C ALA A 206 7.24 1.87 6.61
N MET A 207 6.14 1.21 6.24
CA MET A 207 5.34 0.44 7.20
C MET A 207 6.16 -0.69 7.82
N PHE A 208 6.82 -1.51 7.01
CA PHE A 208 7.62 -2.62 7.52
C PHE A 208 8.83 -2.18 8.35
N ASP A 209 9.50 -1.10 7.97
CA ASP A 209 10.58 -0.50 8.75
C ASP A 209 10.05 0.05 10.08
N GLY A 210 8.93 0.77 10.07
CA GLY A 210 8.30 1.38 11.26
C GLY A 210 7.74 0.36 12.27
N LEU A 211 7.34 -0.82 11.77
CA LEU A 211 6.95 -1.97 12.58
C LEU A 211 8.14 -2.79 13.08
N GLY A 212 9.35 -2.55 12.56
CA GLY A 212 10.53 -3.39 12.82
C GLY A 212 10.43 -4.78 12.19
N TRP A 213 9.59 -4.96 11.18
CA TRP A 213 9.37 -6.23 10.48
C TRP A 213 10.37 -6.47 9.35
N THR A 214 11.00 -5.41 8.84
CA THR A 214 11.95 -5.52 7.73
C THR A 214 13.11 -6.45 8.08
N ARG A 215 13.32 -7.44 7.21
CA ARG A 215 14.48 -8.31 7.22
C ARG A 215 15.58 -7.66 6.39
N ALA A 216 16.83 -7.75 6.84
CA ALA A 216 17.98 -7.25 6.08
C ALA A 216 18.00 -7.86 4.66
N TRP A 217 18.10 -7.00 3.65
CA TRP A 217 18.12 -7.38 2.24
C TRP A 217 19.12 -6.53 1.47
N ASP A 218 19.61 -7.08 0.36
CA ASP A 218 20.65 -6.45 -0.44
C ASP A 218 20.10 -5.37 -1.37
N ARG A 219 20.25 -4.10 -0.94
CA ARG A 219 19.82 -2.91 -1.69
C ARG A 219 20.61 -2.67 -2.99
N SER A 220 21.74 -3.35 -3.20
CA SER A 220 22.50 -3.26 -4.45
C SER A 220 21.89 -4.07 -5.60
N ARG A 221 20.90 -4.94 -5.30
CA ARG A 221 20.17 -5.72 -6.30
C ARG A 221 19.17 -4.83 -7.04
N GLU A 222 19.69 -4.10 -8.02
CA GLU A 222 18.89 -3.21 -8.86
C GLU A 222 18.07 -3.98 -9.90
N MET A 223 16.94 -3.39 -10.28
CA MET A 223 16.16 -3.76 -11.46
C MET A 223 15.62 -2.49 -12.15
N PRO A 224 15.37 -2.49 -13.46
CA PRO A 224 14.59 -1.44 -14.10
C PRO A 224 13.18 -1.42 -13.50
N ALA A 225 12.63 -0.23 -13.23
CA ALA A 225 11.22 -0.12 -12.89
C ALA A 225 10.36 -0.58 -14.08
N PRO A 226 9.29 -1.37 -13.86
CA PRO A 226 8.37 -1.78 -14.91
C PRO A 226 7.40 -0.62 -15.21
N LEU A 227 7.89 0.29 -16.07
CA LEU A 227 7.18 1.47 -16.57
C LEU A 227 6.18 1.12 -17.67
#